data_AF-A0AAD6LWS0-F1
#
_entry.id   AF-A0AAD6LWS0-F1
#
_cell.length_a   1.000
_cell.length_b   1.000
_cell.length_c   1.000
_cell.angle_alpha   90.00
_cell.angle_beta   90.00
_cell.angle_gamma   90.00
#
_symmetry.space_group_name_H-M   'P 1'
#
loop_
_entity.id
_entity.type
_entity.pdbx_description
1 polymer ?
#
loop_
_entity_poly.entity_id
_entity_poly.type
_entity_poly.pdbx_seq_one_letter_code
_entity_poly.pdbx_strand_id
1 'polypeptide(L)'
;MAPQRRRSSSATLFGRMTLACTKFFVELHKESILSLINGGINGGVDTLRQVEAKYPALLFKQQLTAYVEKIYGMIRDNLKKEISPLLGLCIQAPRTSRASLVKGARSVANAAAQQALNAHWQGIVKSIGSFLNTLKSNHVPPFLVRKVFTQIFSFIIVQLFNSLLLRRECCSFSNGEYVKAGLAELEHWCYKATDEYAGSAWDELKHIRQAIGFLVIHQKPKKTLDEISHDLCPVLSIQQLYRISTMYWDDKYGTHSVSTDVSSYRYHDFTRLESSLSHGNIGNRCSITLI
;
A
#
# COMPACT_ATOMS: atom_id res chain seq x y z
N MET A 1 17.89 -27.08 -31.43
CA MET A 1 17.52 -25.66 -31.68
C MET A 1 16.25 -25.35 -30.91
N ALA A 2 16.35 -24.58 -29.82
CA ALA A 2 15.22 -24.12 -29.01
C ALA A 2 14.98 -22.62 -29.27
N PRO A 3 13.73 -22.14 -29.41
CA PRO A 3 13.47 -20.74 -29.71
C PRO A 3 13.42 -19.87 -28.44
N GLN A 4 14.15 -18.75 -28.47
CA GLN A 4 14.16 -17.69 -27.44
C GLN A 4 12.84 -16.90 -27.46
N ARG A 5 12.09 -16.93 -26.34
CA ARG A 5 10.88 -16.13 -26.13
C ARG A 5 11.26 -14.77 -25.51
N ARG A 6 11.14 -13.69 -26.29
CA ARG A 6 11.25 -12.29 -25.82
C ARG A 6 10.22 -12.04 -24.70
N ARG A 7 10.67 -11.58 -23.53
CA ARG A 7 9.82 -11.05 -22.45
C ARG A 7 9.58 -9.56 -22.69
N SER A 8 8.32 -9.20 -22.93
CA SER A 8 7.82 -7.82 -22.91
C SER A 8 7.50 -7.45 -21.45
N SER A 9 8.28 -6.56 -20.86
CA SER A 9 8.11 -6.11 -19.48
C SER A 9 6.96 -5.10 -19.37
N SER A 10 5.82 -5.49 -18.80
CA SER A 10 4.79 -4.56 -18.34
C SER A 10 5.24 -3.90 -17.03
N ALA A 11 5.38 -2.58 -17.05
CA ALA A 11 5.79 -1.80 -15.89
C ALA A 11 4.65 -1.72 -14.85
N THR A 12 4.86 -2.35 -13.69
CA THR A 12 4.01 -2.24 -12.50
C THR A 12 4.10 -0.84 -11.89
N LEU A 13 3.08 -0.44 -11.13
CA LEU A 13 3.08 0.80 -10.33
C LEU A 13 4.32 0.88 -9.40
N PHE A 14 4.82 -0.28 -8.97
CA PHE A 14 6.08 -0.49 -8.24
C PHE A 14 7.32 -0.03 -9.01
N GLY A 15 7.33 -0.21 -10.34
CA GLY A 15 8.34 0.35 -11.22
C GLY A 15 8.32 1.88 -11.19
N ARG A 16 7.15 2.52 -11.24
CA ARG A 16 7.00 3.99 -11.29
C ARG A 16 7.53 4.71 -10.06
N MET A 17 7.41 4.11 -8.86
CA MET A 17 7.83 4.73 -7.60
C MET A 17 9.33 4.54 -7.32
N THR A 18 9.87 3.38 -7.70
CA THR A 18 11.32 3.17 -7.76
C THR A 18 11.92 4.11 -8.81
N LEU A 19 11.30 4.19 -10.00
CA LEU A 19 11.63 5.18 -11.02
C LEU A 19 11.50 6.62 -10.53
N ALA A 20 10.64 6.98 -9.58
CA ALA A 20 10.54 8.38 -9.13
C ALA A 20 11.72 8.77 -8.22
N CYS A 21 12.17 7.85 -7.35
CA CYS A 21 13.38 8.06 -6.54
C CYS A 21 14.63 7.97 -7.41
N THR A 22 14.73 6.92 -8.25
CA THR A 22 15.80 6.79 -9.23
C THR A 22 15.79 7.95 -10.22
N LYS A 23 14.64 8.45 -10.68
CA LYS A 23 14.54 9.66 -11.52
C LYS A 23 14.99 10.89 -10.76
N PHE A 24 14.58 11.11 -9.52
CA PHE A 24 15.06 12.26 -8.74
C PHE A 24 16.60 12.28 -8.64
N PHE A 25 17.23 11.14 -8.35
CA PHE A 25 18.69 11.03 -8.30
C PHE A 25 19.35 11.03 -9.70
N VAL A 26 18.67 10.55 -10.75
CA VAL A 26 19.10 10.59 -12.16
C VAL A 26 18.90 11.98 -12.80
N GLU A 27 17.90 12.75 -12.40
CA GLU A 27 17.67 14.16 -12.79
C GLU A 27 18.82 15.01 -12.24
N LEU A 28 19.18 14.79 -10.96
CA LEU A 28 20.36 15.37 -10.33
C LEU A 28 21.67 14.96 -11.04
N HIS A 29 21.69 13.80 -11.70
CA HIS A 29 22.80 13.29 -12.50
C HIS A 29 22.84 13.91 -13.91
N LYS A 30 21.68 14.18 -14.53
CA LYS A 30 21.57 14.79 -15.87
C LYS A 30 21.95 16.27 -15.88
N GLU A 31 21.56 17.05 -14.88
CA GLU A 31 22.00 18.45 -14.77
C GLU A 31 23.51 18.56 -14.63
N SER A 32 24.14 17.60 -13.91
CA SER A 32 25.58 17.54 -13.78
C SER A 32 26.29 17.15 -15.09
N ILE A 33 25.72 16.26 -15.92
CA ILE A 33 26.30 15.86 -17.21
C ILE A 33 26.18 16.97 -18.27
N LEU A 34 25.06 17.70 -18.30
CA LEU A 34 24.85 18.81 -19.24
C LEU A 34 25.84 19.96 -19.01
N SER A 35 26.24 20.19 -17.75
CA SER A 35 27.28 21.18 -17.43
C SER A 35 28.69 20.80 -17.95
N LEU A 36 28.96 19.51 -18.22
CA LEU A 36 30.27 19.03 -18.66
C LEU A 36 30.53 19.20 -20.17
N ILE A 37 29.49 19.17 -21.00
CA ILE A 37 29.67 19.21 -22.47
C ILE A 37 30.02 20.62 -22.95
N ASN A 38 29.71 21.66 -22.17
CA ASN A 38 29.91 23.07 -22.56
C ASN A 38 31.25 23.67 -22.11
N GLY A 39 32.11 22.91 -21.43
CA GLY A 39 33.41 23.37 -20.90
C GLY A 39 34.58 23.05 -21.82
N GLY A 40 34.54 23.50 -23.08
CA GLY A 40 35.59 23.28 -24.07
C GLY A 40 36.70 24.34 -24.05
N ILE A 41 37.88 23.91 -23.58
CA ILE A 41 39.26 24.17 -24.08
C ILE A 41 39.65 25.64 -24.35
N ASN A 42 40.59 26.17 -23.55
CA ASN A 42 41.67 27.05 -24.03
C ASN A 42 42.87 27.11 -23.07
N GLY A 43 44.00 26.54 -23.52
CA GLY A 43 45.34 27.12 -23.41
C GLY A 43 46.15 26.99 -22.11
N GLY A 44 47.23 26.20 -22.17
CA GLY A 44 48.56 26.65 -21.71
C GLY A 44 49.08 26.13 -20.37
N VAL A 45 50.00 25.16 -20.45
CA VAL A 45 51.17 24.90 -19.58
C VAL A 45 50.98 25.14 -18.08
N ASP A 46 50.82 24.04 -17.31
CA ASP A 46 51.47 23.96 -16.01
C ASP A 46 51.75 22.53 -15.53
N THR A 47 53.01 22.36 -15.12
CA THR A 47 53.71 21.15 -14.73
C THR A 47 53.40 20.82 -13.27
N LEU A 48 52.24 20.22 -12.95
CA LEU A 48 52.05 19.44 -11.71
C LEU A 48 50.69 18.71 -11.70
N ARG A 49 50.70 17.37 -11.57
CA ARG A 49 49.77 16.59 -10.73
C ARG A 49 48.24 16.81 -10.81
N GLN A 50 47.66 17.35 -11.87
CA GLN A 50 46.21 17.30 -12.04
C GLN A 50 45.81 15.94 -12.65
N VAL A 51 45.74 14.90 -11.81
CA VAL A 51 44.77 13.83 -12.09
C VAL A 51 43.45 14.57 -12.22
N GLU A 52 42.81 14.51 -13.38
CA GLU A 52 41.51 15.12 -13.59
C GLU A 52 40.52 14.44 -12.62
N ALA A 53 40.43 15.00 -11.40
CA ALA A 53 39.82 14.37 -10.23
C ALA A 53 38.32 14.13 -10.44
N LYS A 54 37.77 14.67 -11.53
CA LYS A 54 36.40 14.51 -11.99
C LYS A 54 36.01 13.04 -12.14
N TYR A 55 36.80 12.20 -12.81
CA TYR A 55 36.40 10.81 -13.05
C TYR A 55 36.46 9.94 -11.78
N PRO A 56 37.55 9.95 -10.97
CA PRO A 56 37.57 9.27 -9.68
C PRO A 56 36.50 9.79 -8.70
N ALA A 57 36.26 11.11 -8.64
CA ALA A 57 35.21 11.68 -7.79
C ALA A 57 33.80 11.27 -8.25
N LEU A 58 33.57 11.18 -9.56
CA LEU A 58 32.31 10.68 -10.13
C LEU A 58 32.06 9.23 -9.73
N LEU A 59 33.05 8.35 -9.87
CA LEU A 59 32.93 6.94 -9.47
C LEU A 59 32.69 6.81 -7.96
N PHE A 60 33.38 7.61 -7.14
CA PHE A 60 33.15 7.64 -5.69
C PHE A 60 31.71 8.08 -5.36
N LYS A 61 31.20 9.14 -5.99
CA LYS A 61 29.81 9.60 -5.83
C LYS A 61 28.81 8.51 -6.22
N GLN A 62 29.05 7.80 -7.33
CA GLN A 62 28.18 6.70 -7.78
C GLN A 62 28.15 5.56 -6.77
N GLN A 63 29.31 5.14 -6.26
CA GLN A 63 29.40 4.11 -5.23
C GLN A 63 28.71 4.53 -3.93
N LEU A 64 28.92 5.77 -3.49
CA LEU A 64 28.26 6.32 -2.30
C LEU A 64 26.73 6.34 -2.47
N THR A 65 26.25 6.75 -3.65
CA THR A 65 24.82 6.76 -3.97
C THR A 65 24.23 5.35 -3.89
N ALA A 66 24.87 4.37 -4.53
CA ALA A 66 24.43 2.97 -4.48
C ALA A 66 24.44 2.41 -3.05
N TYR A 67 25.41 2.81 -2.23
CA TYR A 67 25.49 2.40 -0.83
C TYR A 67 24.35 2.99 0.01
N VAL A 68 24.02 4.27 -0.18
CA VAL A 68 22.89 4.94 0.47
C VAL A 68 21.56 4.31 0.06
N GLU A 69 21.37 4.03 -1.23
CA GLU A 69 20.16 3.34 -1.73
C GLU A 69 20.00 1.94 -1.11
N LYS A 70 21.11 1.18 -1.00
CA LYS A 70 21.12 -0.12 -0.35
C LYS A 70 20.72 -0.01 1.11
N ILE A 71 21.30 0.93 1.85
CA ILE A 71 20.97 1.17 3.27
C ILE A 71 19.51 1.58 3.42
N TYR A 72 19.02 2.50 2.60
CA TYR A 72 17.62 2.91 2.61
C TYR A 72 16.67 1.73 2.41
N GLY A 73 16.98 0.86 1.43
CA GLY A 73 16.24 -0.37 1.19
C GLY A 73 16.20 -1.29 2.41
N MET A 74 17.36 -1.53 3.03
CA MET A 74 17.47 -2.35 4.24
C MET A 74 16.67 -1.78 5.42
N ILE A 75 16.78 -0.47 5.67
CA ILE A 75 16.05 0.24 6.73
C ILE A 75 14.53 0.04 6.57
N ARG A 76 14.02 0.28 5.36
CA ARG A 76 12.60 0.08 5.05
C ARG A 76 12.16 -1.36 5.22
N ASP A 77 12.93 -2.31 4.66
CA ASP A 77 12.52 -3.72 4.62
C ASP A 77 12.59 -4.35 6.01
N ASN A 78 13.50 -3.89 6.87
CA ASN A 78 13.53 -4.26 8.28
C ASN A 78 12.26 -3.82 9.02
N LEU A 79 11.81 -2.57 8.83
CA LEU A 79 10.56 -2.11 9.43
C LEU A 79 9.37 -2.93 8.90
N LYS A 80 9.29 -3.19 7.59
CA LYS A 80 8.26 -4.08 7.02
C LYS A 80 8.26 -5.44 7.70
N LYS A 81 9.42 -6.06 7.88
CA LYS A 81 9.58 -7.36 8.52
C LYS A 81 9.11 -7.34 9.98
N GLU A 82 9.37 -6.25 10.71
CA GLU A 82 8.92 -6.07 12.09
C GLU A 82 7.38 -5.96 12.19
N ILE A 83 6.74 -5.17 11.32
CA ILE A 83 5.28 -4.96 11.38
C ILE A 83 4.47 -6.11 10.76
N SER A 84 5.04 -6.87 9.83
CA SER A 84 4.36 -7.95 9.09
C SER A 84 3.66 -8.99 9.97
N PRO A 85 4.29 -9.56 11.02
CA PRO A 85 3.62 -10.54 11.87
C PRO A 85 2.42 -9.93 12.62
N LEU A 86 2.55 -8.70 13.13
CA LEU A 86 1.46 -8.00 13.82
C LEU A 86 0.30 -7.69 12.87
N LEU A 87 0.61 -7.26 11.65
CA LEU A 87 -0.39 -7.02 10.62
C LEU A 87 -1.12 -8.31 10.23
N GLY A 88 -0.39 -9.44 10.16
CA GLY A 88 -0.97 -10.77 9.99
C GLY A 88 -1.97 -11.13 11.09
N LEU A 89 -1.68 -10.79 12.35
CA LEU A 89 -2.59 -10.98 13.48
C LEU A 89 -3.83 -10.09 13.36
N CYS A 90 -3.68 -8.80 13.00
CA CYS A 90 -4.81 -7.90 12.75
C CYS A 90 -5.75 -8.48 11.67
N ILE A 91 -5.20 -9.05 10.59
CA ILE A 91 -5.98 -9.66 9.51
C ILE A 91 -6.75 -10.91 9.99
N GLN A 92 -6.26 -11.61 11.01
CA GLN A 92 -6.88 -12.83 11.56
C GLN A 92 -7.86 -12.57 12.72
N ALA A 93 -7.75 -11.42 13.38
CA ALA A 93 -8.38 -11.07 14.65
C ALA A 93 -9.92 -11.26 14.74
N PRO A 94 -10.76 -11.02 13.71
CA PRO A 94 -12.22 -11.12 13.86
C PRO A 94 -12.78 -12.55 13.81
N ARG A 95 -11.94 -13.59 13.89
CA ARG A 95 -12.39 -14.99 13.92
C ARG A 95 -13.15 -15.37 15.21
N THR A 96 -13.07 -14.55 16.25
CA THR A 96 -13.61 -14.87 17.59
C THR A 96 -15.13 -14.73 17.70
N SER A 97 -15.79 -14.05 16.76
CA SER A 97 -17.25 -13.83 16.79
C SER A 97 -18.07 -15.11 16.57
N ARG A 98 -17.53 -16.13 15.91
CA ARG A 98 -18.24 -17.40 15.66
C ARG A 98 -18.49 -18.25 16.91
N ALA A 99 -17.72 -18.04 17.99
CA ALA A 99 -17.87 -18.80 19.23
C ALA A 99 -18.91 -18.19 20.19
N SER A 100 -19.42 -16.99 19.92
CA SER A 100 -20.16 -16.19 20.91
C SER A 100 -21.68 -16.10 20.69
N LEU A 101 -22.28 -17.01 19.91
CA LEU A 101 -23.72 -17.02 19.64
C LEU A 101 -24.59 -17.52 20.82
N VAL A 102 -24.03 -17.75 22.01
CA VAL A 102 -24.81 -18.14 23.20
C VAL A 102 -25.26 -16.90 24.00
N LYS A 103 -26.45 -16.39 23.67
CA LYS A 103 -27.23 -15.33 24.35
C LYS A 103 -26.81 -14.98 25.80
N GLY A 104 -26.72 -13.68 26.10
CA GLY A 104 -27.38 -13.18 27.32
C GLY A 104 -26.67 -12.19 28.27
N ALA A 105 -25.35 -12.02 28.25
CA ALA A 105 -24.71 -11.18 29.30
C ALA A 105 -23.30 -10.64 28.95
N ARG A 106 -23.13 -9.60 28.10
CA ARG A 106 -21.76 -9.22 27.64
C ARG A 106 -21.52 -7.75 27.25
N SER A 107 -21.74 -6.76 28.12
CA SER A 107 -21.20 -5.41 27.85
C SER A 107 -19.72 -5.29 28.25
N VAL A 108 -19.33 -5.79 29.43
CA VAL A 108 -17.96 -5.67 29.97
C VAL A 108 -16.98 -6.68 29.35
N ALA A 109 -17.43 -7.92 29.11
CA ALA A 109 -16.62 -8.96 28.45
C ALA A 109 -16.28 -8.59 26.98
N ASN A 110 -17.17 -7.89 26.30
CA ASN A 110 -16.93 -7.40 24.94
C ASN A 110 -15.89 -6.27 24.93
N ALA A 111 -15.87 -5.39 25.93
CA ALA A 111 -14.89 -4.31 26.02
C ALA A 111 -13.47 -4.86 26.22
N ALA A 112 -13.28 -5.83 27.12
CA ALA A 112 -11.97 -6.46 27.35
C ALA A 112 -11.48 -7.25 26.13
N ALA A 113 -12.37 -7.97 25.43
CA ALA A 113 -12.04 -8.66 24.19
C ALA A 113 -11.66 -7.67 23.08
N GLN A 114 -12.38 -6.56 22.95
CA GLN A 114 -12.06 -5.49 21.99
C GLN A 114 -10.72 -4.81 22.31
N GLN A 115 -10.42 -4.62 23.60
CA GLN A 115 -9.12 -4.12 24.08
C GLN A 115 -7.97 -5.04 23.67
N ALA A 116 -8.16 -6.35 23.81
CA ALA A 116 -7.17 -7.35 23.41
C ALA A 116 -6.96 -7.38 21.89
N LEU A 117 -8.03 -7.25 21.09
CA LEU A 117 -7.94 -7.18 19.63
C LEU A 117 -7.20 -5.90 19.17
N ASN A 118 -7.39 -4.79 19.89
CA ASN A 118 -6.68 -3.54 19.63
C ASN A 118 -5.19 -3.59 19.98
N ALA A 119 -4.74 -4.55 20.79
CA ALA A 119 -3.34 -4.67 21.18
C ALA A 119 -2.41 -4.89 19.97
N HIS A 120 -2.87 -5.59 18.92
CA HIS A 120 -2.09 -5.80 17.70
C HIS A 120 -1.86 -4.50 16.93
N TRP A 121 -2.89 -3.66 16.79
CA TRP A 121 -2.77 -2.33 16.19
C TRP A 121 -1.85 -1.42 17.00
N GLN A 122 -1.99 -1.42 18.33
CA GLN A 122 -1.10 -0.69 19.22
C GLN A 122 0.36 -1.13 19.09
N GLY A 123 0.60 -2.42 18.89
CA GLY A 123 1.93 -2.96 18.58
C GLY A 123 2.51 -2.36 17.30
N ILE A 124 1.73 -2.29 16.21
CA ILE A 124 2.17 -1.70 14.94
C ILE A 124 2.49 -0.21 15.14
N VAL A 125 1.60 0.55 15.77
CA VAL A 125 1.80 1.98 16.03
C VAL A 125 3.03 2.23 16.89
N LYS A 126 3.26 1.40 17.91
CA LYS A 126 4.46 1.46 18.75
C LYS A 126 5.73 1.19 17.96
N SER A 127 5.76 0.17 17.10
CA SER A 127 6.91 -0.13 16.23
C SER A 127 7.21 1.05 15.29
N ILE A 128 6.20 1.58 14.61
CA ILE A 128 6.35 2.75 13.71
C ILE A 128 6.86 3.98 14.49
N GLY A 129 6.31 4.25 15.68
CA GLY A 129 6.75 5.36 16.54
C GLY A 129 8.17 5.21 17.07
N SER A 130 8.55 4.02 17.55
CA SER A 130 9.91 3.70 18.01
C SER A 130 10.92 3.88 16.88
N PHE A 131 10.58 3.42 15.68
CA PHE A 131 11.39 3.57 14.50
C PHE A 131 11.58 5.03 14.08
N LEU A 132 10.51 5.84 14.10
CA LEU A 132 10.60 7.28 13.85
C LEU A 132 11.56 7.95 14.86
N ASN A 133 11.43 7.63 16.15
CA ASN A 133 12.31 8.19 17.17
C ASN A 133 13.78 7.82 16.94
N THR A 134 14.03 6.60 16.47
CA THR A 134 15.38 6.13 16.10
C THR A 134 15.93 6.89 14.90
N LEU A 135 15.12 7.13 13.86
CA LEU A 135 15.54 7.93 12.70
C LEU A 135 15.84 9.38 13.09
N LYS A 136 15.04 9.96 14.00
CA LYS A 136 15.25 11.31 14.54
C LYS A 136 16.57 11.39 15.33
N SER A 137 16.83 10.44 16.23
CA SER A 137 18.05 10.44 17.04
C SER A 137 19.32 10.24 16.22
N ASN A 138 19.20 9.61 15.05
CA ASN A 138 20.30 9.44 14.09
C ASN A 138 20.35 10.55 13.02
N HIS A 139 19.61 11.66 13.22
CA HIS A 139 19.61 12.83 12.34
C HIS A 139 19.31 12.49 10.87
N VAL A 140 18.48 11.47 10.62
CA VAL A 140 18.09 11.11 9.26
C VAL A 140 17.22 12.24 8.69
N PRO A 141 17.54 12.79 7.51
CA PRO A 141 16.80 13.90 6.93
C PRO A 141 15.29 13.61 6.80
N PRO A 142 14.40 14.53 7.21
CA PRO A 142 12.95 14.29 7.23
C PRO A 142 12.37 13.83 5.88
N PHE A 143 12.90 14.31 4.76
CA PHE A 143 12.43 13.89 3.44
C PHE A 143 12.63 12.39 3.16
N LEU A 144 13.71 11.78 3.66
CA LEU A 144 13.92 10.33 3.55
C LEU A 144 12.96 9.60 4.47
N VAL A 145 12.78 10.10 5.69
CA VAL A 145 11.85 9.53 6.68
C VAL A 145 10.42 9.47 6.12
N ARG A 146 9.94 10.56 5.52
CA ARG A 146 8.63 10.60 4.84
C ARG A 146 8.51 9.52 3.77
N LYS A 147 9.54 9.33 2.94
CA LYS A 147 9.54 8.30 1.90
C LYS A 147 9.49 6.89 2.47
N VAL A 148 10.15 6.63 3.61
CA VAL A 148 10.05 5.34 4.29
C VAL A 148 8.62 5.11 4.74
N PHE A 149 8.02 6.05 5.49
CA PHE A 149 6.66 5.86 6.00
C PHE A 149 5.59 5.81 4.91
N THR A 150 5.75 6.56 3.82
CA THR A 150 4.91 6.41 2.62
C THR A 150 4.95 4.96 2.14
N GLN A 151 6.15 4.36 2.00
CA GLN A 151 6.29 2.97 1.55
C GLN A 151 5.79 1.93 2.56
N ILE A 152 5.80 2.25 3.86
CA ILE A 152 5.25 1.39 4.91
C ILE A 152 3.73 1.43 4.92
N PHE A 153 3.12 2.61 4.83
CA PHE A 153 1.67 2.75 4.74
C PHE A 153 1.15 2.15 3.43
N SER A 154 1.90 2.32 2.33
CA SER A 154 1.67 1.65 1.05
C SER A 154 1.81 0.12 1.11
N PHE A 155 2.57 -0.41 2.06
CA PHE A 155 2.60 -1.86 2.33
C PHE A 155 1.37 -2.30 3.16
N ILE A 156 1.01 -1.57 4.21
CA ILE A 156 -0.15 -1.86 5.06
C ILE A 156 -1.43 -1.86 4.23
N ILE A 157 -1.62 -0.86 3.35
CA ILE A 157 -2.76 -0.77 2.45
C ILE A 157 -2.92 -2.03 1.61
N VAL A 158 -1.86 -2.46 0.94
CA VAL A 158 -1.90 -3.62 0.03
C VAL A 158 -2.21 -4.88 0.81
N GLN A 159 -1.59 -5.10 1.98
CA GLN A 159 -1.81 -6.29 2.78
C GLN A 159 -3.26 -6.40 3.30
N LEU A 160 -3.81 -5.31 3.84
CA LEU A 160 -5.18 -5.27 4.32
C LEU A 160 -6.20 -5.39 3.18
N PHE A 161 -5.98 -4.64 2.10
CA PHE A 161 -6.90 -4.62 0.96
C PHE A 161 -6.92 -5.96 0.22
N ASN A 162 -5.76 -6.59 -0.01
CA ASN A 162 -5.69 -7.92 -0.59
C ASN A 162 -6.37 -8.96 0.31
N SER A 163 -6.29 -8.81 1.64
CA SER A 163 -7.02 -9.67 2.56
C SER A 163 -8.54 -9.55 2.38
N LEU A 164 -9.08 -8.33 2.19
CA LEU A 164 -10.48 -8.16 1.84
C LEU A 164 -10.84 -8.80 0.50
N LEU A 165 -10.02 -8.62 -0.55
CA LEU A 165 -10.32 -9.15 -1.89
C LEU A 165 -10.23 -10.68 -2.00
N LEU A 166 -9.41 -11.30 -1.17
CA LEU A 166 -9.10 -12.73 -1.25
C LEU A 166 -9.87 -13.58 -0.24
N ARG A 167 -10.34 -13.01 0.87
CA ARG A 167 -10.81 -13.78 2.02
C ARG A 167 -12.19 -13.31 2.48
N ARG A 168 -13.16 -14.22 2.40
CA ARG A 168 -14.56 -13.94 2.73
C ARG A 168 -14.72 -13.54 4.20
N GLU A 169 -13.96 -14.14 5.10
CA GLU A 169 -14.03 -13.84 6.54
C GLU A 169 -13.57 -12.43 6.91
N CYS A 170 -12.86 -11.73 6.01
CA CYS A 170 -12.46 -10.35 6.21
C CYS A 170 -13.57 -9.37 5.76
N CYS A 171 -14.60 -9.83 5.06
CA CYS A 171 -15.69 -8.98 4.58
C CYS A 171 -16.91 -9.06 5.52
N SER A 172 -16.77 -8.60 6.77
CA SER A 172 -17.91 -8.49 7.70
C SER A 172 -18.04 -7.10 8.31
N PHE A 173 -19.22 -6.79 8.86
CA PHE A 173 -19.44 -5.51 9.54
C PHE A 173 -18.53 -5.38 10.76
N SER A 174 -18.47 -6.42 11.59
CA SER A 174 -17.63 -6.44 12.79
C SER A 174 -16.14 -6.33 12.47
N ASN A 175 -15.66 -6.99 11.39
CA ASN A 175 -14.29 -6.77 10.93
C ASN A 175 -14.08 -5.34 10.43
N GLY A 176 -15.07 -4.78 9.71
CA GLY A 176 -15.07 -3.39 9.29
C GLY A 176 -14.84 -2.44 10.46
N GLU A 177 -15.60 -2.59 11.56
CA GLU A 177 -15.43 -1.80 12.78
C GLU A 177 -14.03 -1.98 13.39
N TYR A 178 -13.54 -3.21 13.46
CA TYR A 178 -12.22 -3.52 14.00
C TYR A 178 -11.09 -2.84 13.21
N VAL A 179 -11.08 -3.00 11.88
CA VAL A 179 -10.05 -2.38 11.03
C VAL A 179 -10.21 -0.86 11.04
N LYS A 180 -11.44 -0.33 11.10
CA LYS A 180 -11.68 1.12 11.23
C LYS A 180 -11.02 1.69 12.48
N ALA A 181 -11.14 1.02 13.62
CA ALA A 181 -10.47 1.43 14.86
C ALA A 181 -8.94 1.42 14.70
N GLY A 182 -8.37 0.37 14.09
CA GLY A 182 -6.94 0.30 13.80
C GLY A 182 -6.43 1.40 12.85
N LEU A 183 -7.22 1.74 11.81
CA LEU A 183 -6.91 2.85 10.91
C LEU A 183 -6.92 4.21 11.63
N ALA A 184 -7.81 4.41 12.60
CA ALA A 184 -7.84 5.64 13.41
C ALA A 184 -6.58 5.79 14.27
N GLU A 185 -6.02 4.69 14.79
CA GLU A 185 -4.74 4.71 15.52
C GLU A 185 -3.56 5.11 14.61
N LEU A 186 -3.55 4.62 13.36
CA LEU A 186 -2.56 5.02 12.36
C LEU A 186 -2.73 6.49 11.95
N GLU A 187 -3.96 6.98 11.79
CA GLU A 187 -4.26 8.39 11.52
C GLU A 187 -3.74 9.30 12.65
N HIS A 188 -4.01 8.91 13.89
CA HIS A 188 -3.52 9.62 15.07
C HIS A 188 -2.00 9.65 15.15
N TRP A 189 -1.34 8.55 14.77
CA TRP A 189 0.11 8.52 14.66
C TRP A 189 0.62 9.52 13.61
N CYS A 190 -0.01 9.59 12.43
CA CYS A 190 0.33 10.57 11.39
C CYS A 190 0.18 12.01 11.90
N TYR A 191 -0.90 12.31 12.62
CA TYR A 191 -1.11 13.63 13.23
C TYR A 191 0.04 13.99 14.19
N LYS A 192 0.44 13.07 15.08
CA LYS A 192 1.55 13.27 16.01
C LYS A 192 2.91 13.40 15.31
N ALA A 193 3.13 12.66 14.24
CA ALA A 193 4.37 12.70 13.46
C ALA A 193 4.50 13.96 12.59
N THR A 194 3.39 14.70 12.39
CA THR A 194 3.26 15.94 11.60
C THR A 194 3.62 15.77 10.13
N ASP A 195 3.34 16.79 9.31
CA ASP A 195 3.73 16.81 7.89
C ASP A 195 5.25 16.65 7.71
N GLU A 196 6.05 17.06 8.70
CA GLU A 196 7.50 16.95 8.66
C GLU A 196 7.96 15.49 8.46
N TYR A 197 7.35 14.53 9.15
CA TYR A 197 7.78 13.13 9.11
C TYR A 197 6.76 12.16 8.51
N ALA A 198 5.46 12.42 8.66
CA ALA A 198 4.42 11.59 8.03
C ALA A 198 4.22 11.96 6.56
N GLY A 199 4.22 13.26 6.23
CA GLY A 199 3.86 13.76 4.90
C GLY A 199 2.55 13.14 4.40
N SER A 200 2.56 12.65 3.16
CA SER A 200 1.42 12.00 2.50
C SER A 200 1.21 10.51 2.87
N ALA A 201 1.83 10.00 3.94
CA ALA A 201 1.71 8.57 4.28
C ALA A 201 0.26 8.13 4.52
N TRP A 202 -0.58 9.00 5.08
CA TRP A 202 -2.00 8.71 5.32
C TRP A 202 -2.79 8.47 4.02
N ASP A 203 -2.41 9.15 2.94
CA ASP A 203 -3.08 9.05 1.63
C ASP A 203 -2.85 7.69 0.97
N GLU A 204 -1.75 7.01 1.32
CA GLU A 204 -1.45 5.67 0.84
C GLU A 204 -2.51 4.65 1.29
N LEU A 205 -3.21 4.91 2.41
CA LEU A 205 -4.25 4.01 2.94
C LEU A 205 -5.61 4.15 2.24
N LYS A 206 -5.71 4.89 1.13
CA LYS A 206 -6.99 5.19 0.44
C LYS A 206 -7.87 3.98 0.09
N HIS A 207 -7.31 2.89 -0.46
CA HIS A 207 -8.09 1.71 -0.86
C HIS A 207 -8.77 1.01 0.33
N ILE A 208 -8.05 0.76 1.43
CA ILE A 208 -8.58 0.11 2.62
C ILE A 208 -9.53 1.04 3.34
N ARG A 209 -9.22 2.35 3.41
CA ARG A 209 -10.12 3.33 4.01
C ARG A 209 -11.47 3.38 3.30
N GLN A 210 -11.48 3.41 1.97
CA GLN A 210 -12.72 3.38 1.19
C GLN A 210 -13.45 2.04 1.34
N ALA A 211 -12.73 0.90 1.22
CA ALA A 211 -13.31 -0.43 1.39
C ALA A 211 -13.95 -0.63 2.78
N ILE A 212 -13.24 -0.25 3.85
CA ILE A 212 -13.74 -0.34 5.22
C ILE A 212 -14.87 0.66 5.44
N GLY A 213 -14.76 1.87 4.90
CA GLY A 213 -15.83 2.86 4.88
C GLY A 213 -17.11 2.27 4.29
N PHE A 214 -17.01 1.59 3.14
CA PHE A 214 -18.11 0.84 2.55
C PHE A 214 -18.63 -0.28 3.47
N LEU A 215 -17.75 -1.13 4.02
CA LEU A 215 -18.16 -2.26 4.88
C LEU A 215 -18.95 -1.84 6.14
N VAL A 216 -18.71 -0.65 6.69
CA VAL A 216 -19.37 -0.17 7.92
C VAL A 216 -20.61 0.69 7.67
N ILE A 217 -21.06 0.86 6.42
CA ILE A 217 -22.32 1.57 6.13
C ILE A 217 -23.51 0.72 6.60
N HIS A 218 -24.46 1.33 7.31
CA HIS A 218 -25.66 0.64 7.79
C HIS A 218 -26.77 0.50 6.74
N GLN A 219 -26.89 1.45 5.81
CA GLN A 219 -27.97 1.49 4.81
C GLN A 219 -27.48 1.05 3.41
N LYS A 220 -26.62 0.03 3.32
CA LYS A 220 -26.07 -0.46 2.04
C LYS A 220 -27.12 -0.84 1.00
N PRO A 221 -28.26 -1.47 1.36
CA PRO A 221 -29.29 -1.82 0.37
C PRO A 221 -29.92 -0.61 -0.33
N LYS A 222 -29.84 0.57 0.26
CA LYS A 222 -30.38 1.81 -0.32
C LYS A 222 -29.40 2.54 -1.22
N LYS A 223 -28.16 2.04 -1.34
CA LYS A 223 -27.11 2.67 -2.14
C LYS A 223 -27.05 2.03 -3.52
N THR A 224 -27.09 2.88 -4.54
CA THR A 224 -26.89 2.49 -5.93
C THR A 224 -25.41 2.19 -6.18
N LEU A 225 -25.11 1.43 -7.24
CA LEU A 225 -23.72 1.20 -7.65
C LEU A 225 -23.01 2.52 -8.00
N ASP A 226 -23.75 3.48 -8.57
CA ASP A 226 -23.22 4.78 -8.96
C ASP A 226 -22.76 5.60 -7.73
N GLU A 227 -23.62 5.72 -6.71
CA GLU A 227 -23.26 6.34 -5.43
C GLU A 227 -22.08 5.62 -4.76
N ILE A 228 -22.03 4.28 -4.84
CA ILE A 228 -20.92 3.52 -4.27
C ILE A 228 -19.62 3.79 -5.03
N SER A 229 -19.66 3.76 -6.35
CA SER A 229 -18.47 3.87 -7.21
C SER A 229 -17.94 5.30 -7.28
N HIS A 230 -18.79 6.31 -7.30
CA HIS A 230 -18.39 7.70 -7.50
C HIS A 230 -18.25 8.49 -6.20
N ASP A 231 -19.12 8.25 -5.21
CA ASP A 231 -19.11 9.05 -3.97
C ASP A 231 -18.35 8.36 -2.83
N LEU A 232 -18.56 7.05 -2.66
CA LEU A 232 -18.02 6.32 -1.50
C LEU A 232 -16.64 5.72 -1.77
N CYS A 233 -16.43 5.17 -2.96
CA CYS A 233 -15.24 4.38 -3.30
C CYS A 233 -14.62 4.71 -4.67
N PRO A 234 -14.35 5.98 -5.00
CA PRO A 234 -13.83 6.38 -6.31
C PRO A 234 -12.44 5.82 -6.66
N VAL A 235 -11.71 5.27 -5.70
CA VAL A 235 -10.40 4.65 -5.93
C VAL A 235 -10.52 3.16 -6.27
N LEU A 236 -11.64 2.51 -5.92
CA LEU A 236 -11.81 1.08 -6.15
C LEU A 236 -12.38 0.83 -7.54
N SER A 237 -11.85 -0.17 -8.25
CA SER A 237 -12.46 -0.59 -9.51
C SER A 237 -13.79 -1.31 -9.27
N ILE A 238 -14.67 -1.30 -10.28
CA ILE A 238 -15.96 -2.02 -10.24
C ILE A 238 -15.75 -3.50 -9.89
N GLN A 239 -14.68 -4.12 -10.40
CA GLN A 239 -14.34 -5.52 -10.10
C GLN A 239 -14.00 -5.73 -8.61
N GLN A 240 -13.25 -4.81 -8.01
CA GLN A 240 -12.92 -4.86 -6.58
C GLN A 240 -14.14 -4.64 -5.70
N LEU A 241 -14.97 -3.65 -6.05
CA LEU A 241 -16.24 -3.38 -5.37
C LEU A 241 -17.16 -4.59 -5.42
N TYR A 242 -17.31 -5.20 -6.60
CA TYR A 242 -18.10 -6.42 -6.77
C TYR A 242 -17.55 -7.56 -5.91
N ARG A 243 -16.22 -7.77 -5.91
CA ARG A 243 -15.56 -8.82 -5.13
C ARG A 243 -15.84 -8.65 -3.63
N ILE A 244 -15.65 -7.45 -3.09
CA ILE A 244 -15.91 -7.14 -1.67
C ILE A 244 -17.40 -7.29 -1.35
N SER A 245 -18.28 -6.73 -2.20
CA SER A 245 -19.73 -6.72 -1.99
C SER A 245 -20.33 -8.14 -1.96
N THR A 246 -19.85 -9.02 -2.83
CA THR A 246 -20.33 -10.42 -2.90
C THR A 246 -19.81 -11.30 -1.77
N MET A 247 -18.64 -10.98 -1.21
CA MET A 247 -18.11 -11.67 -0.04
C MET A 247 -18.68 -11.13 1.28
N TYR A 248 -19.25 -9.92 1.27
CA TYR A 248 -19.75 -9.24 2.45
C TYR A 248 -20.89 -10.00 3.15
N TRP A 249 -20.86 -9.99 4.49
CA TRP A 249 -21.95 -10.42 5.35
C TRP A 249 -22.07 -9.55 6.61
N ASP A 250 -23.29 -9.19 6.99
CA ASP A 250 -23.56 -8.48 8.25
C ASP A 250 -23.73 -9.48 9.41
N ASP A 251 -22.67 -9.63 10.21
CA ASP A 251 -22.61 -10.52 11.38
C ASP A 251 -23.15 -9.91 12.67
N LYS A 252 -23.53 -8.62 12.67
CA LYS A 252 -23.93 -7.89 13.89
C LYS A 252 -25.42 -7.53 13.91
N TYR A 253 -25.96 -7.08 12.78
CA TYR A 253 -27.36 -6.63 12.70
C TYR A 253 -28.22 -7.47 11.75
N GLY A 254 -27.63 -8.41 11.01
CA GLY A 254 -28.35 -9.28 10.08
C GLY A 254 -29.02 -8.53 8.92
N THR A 255 -28.53 -7.32 8.58
CA THR A 255 -29.07 -6.56 7.45
C THR A 255 -28.72 -7.22 6.12
N HIS A 256 -29.57 -7.00 5.12
CA HIS A 256 -29.29 -7.43 3.75
C HIS A 256 -28.04 -6.72 3.24
N SER A 257 -27.27 -7.39 2.37
CA SER A 257 -25.96 -6.91 1.90
C SER A 257 -26.09 -5.69 0.98
N VAL A 258 -25.79 -5.81 -0.31
CA VAL A 258 -25.93 -4.73 -1.29
C VAL A 258 -27.24 -4.87 -2.06
N SER A 259 -27.67 -3.80 -2.73
CA SER A 259 -28.85 -3.83 -3.61
C SER A 259 -28.69 -4.87 -4.73
N THR A 260 -29.82 -5.32 -5.28
CA THR A 260 -29.86 -6.27 -6.40
C THR A 260 -29.12 -5.76 -7.64
N ASP A 261 -29.00 -4.45 -7.83
CA ASP A 261 -28.33 -3.84 -8.99
C ASP A 261 -26.81 -4.12 -9.00
N VAL A 262 -26.17 -4.05 -7.83
CA VAL A 262 -24.75 -4.45 -7.66
C VAL A 262 -24.58 -5.95 -7.89
N SER A 263 -25.61 -6.74 -7.57
CA SER A 263 -25.64 -8.19 -7.78
C SER A 263 -26.01 -8.60 -9.23
N SER A 264 -26.70 -7.73 -9.96
CA SER A 264 -27.21 -7.94 -11.34
C SER A 264 -26.20 -7.57 -12.42
N TYR A 265 -25.11 -6.87 -12.06
CA TYR A 265 -23.91 -6.74 -12.90
C TYR A 265 -23.38 -8.11 -13.39
N ARG A 266 -23.76 -9.20 -12.70
CA ARG A 266 -23.50 -10.60 -13.03
C ARG A 266 -23.88 -11.00 -14.48
N TYR A 267 -24.84 -10.33 -15.12
CA TYR A 267 -25.33 -10.76 -16.45
C TYR A 267 -24.81 -9.94 -17.63
N HIS A 268 -24.63 -8.62 -17.49
CA HIS A 268 -24.32 -7.76 -18.64
C HIS A 268 -22.82 -7.65 -18.98
N ASP A 269 -21.93 -7.82 -18.00
CA ASP A 269 -20.47 -7.68 -18.25
C ASP A 269 -19.72 -9.01 -18.32
N PHE A 270 -20.25 -10.11 -17.76
CA PHE A 270 -19.66 -11.44 -17.95
C PHE A 270 -19.76 -11.88 -19.42
N THR A 271 -20.85 -11.54 -20.11
CA THR A 271 -21.02 -11.76 -21.56
C THR A 271 -20.16 -10.83 -22.42
N ARG A 272 -19.86 -9.60 -21.97
CA ARG A 272 -18.90 -8.70 -22.66
C ARG A 272 -17.44 -9.15 -22.50
N LEU A 273 -17.06 -9.69 -21.35
CA LEU A 273 -15.73 -10.26 -21.15
C LEU A 273 -15.56 -11.62 -21.87
N GLU A 274 -16.57 -12.49 -21.87
CA GLU A 274 -16.50 -13.76 -22.62
C GLU A 274 -16.53 -13.57 -24.14
N SER A 275 -17.30 -12.60 -24.66
CA SER A 275 -17.33 -12.29 -26.11
C SER A 275 -16.01 -11.71 -26.64
N SER A 276 -15.27 -11.00 -25.78
CA SER A 276 -13.93 -10.50 -26.10
C SER A 276 -12.81 -11.54 -25.87
N LEU A 277 -13.07 -12.58 -25.07
CA LEU A 277 -12.18 -13.74 -24.90
C LEU A 277 -12.43 -14.87 -25.91
N SER A 278 -13.63 -14.99 -26.48
CA SER A 278 -13.98 -16.02 -27.46
C SER A 278 -13.47 -15.73 -28.88
N HIS A 279 -13.06 -14.49 -29.17
CA HIS A 279 -12.45 -14.10 -30.44
C HIS A 279 -10.91 -13.94 -30.36
N GLY A 280 -10.31 -14.21 -29.19
CA GLY A 280 -8.89 -13.96 -28.92
C GLY A 280 -8.15 -15.22 -28.48
N ASN A 281 -7.78 -16.05 -29.46
CA ASN A 281 -6.73 -17.06 -29.49
C ASN A 281 -6.23 -17.67 -28.14
N ILE A 282 -6.44 -18.98 -28.02
CA ILE A 282 -6.01 -19.87 -26.95
C ILE A 282 -4.48 -19.79 -26.75
N GLY A 283 -4.03 -19.24 -25.62
CA GLY A 283 -2.64 -19.39 -25.20
C GLY A 283 -2.07 -18.25 -24.36
N ASN A 284 -2.48 -18.15 -23.09
CA ASN A 284 -1.64 -17.74 -21.95
C ASN A 284 -2.52 -17.65 -20.70
N ARG A 285 -2.32 -18.55 -19.72
CA ARG A 285 -2.85 -18.37 -18.36
C ARG A 285 -2.23 -17.10 -17.77
N CYS A 286 -3.01 -16.03 -17.68
CA CYS A 286 -2.58 -14.76 -17.12
C CYS A 286 -2.33 -14.90 -15.61
N SER A 287 -1.12 -14.53 -15.20
CA SER A 287 -0.82 -14.16 -13.81
C SER A 287 -1.64 -12.92 -13.46
N ILE A 288 -2.60 -13.06 -12.54
CA ILE A 288 -3.29 -11.94 -11.93
C ILE A 288 -2.34 -11.33 -10.90
N THR A 289 -1.66 -10.25 -11.27
CA THR A 289 -1.05 -9.34 -10.29
C THR A 289 -2.21 -8.56 -9.65
N LEU A 290 -2.65 -9.01 -8.47
CA LEU A 290 -3.41 -8.19 -7.52
C LEU A 290 -2.47 -7.08 -7.05
N ILE A 291 -2.79 -5.85 -7.46
CA ILE A 291 -2.20 -4.53 -7.13
C ILE A 291 -0.80 -4.56 -6.49
#